data_AF-A0ABD6I5G5-F1
#
_entry.id   AF-A0ABD6I5G5-F1
#
_cell.length_a   1.000
_cell.length_b   1.000
_cell.length_c   1.000
_cell.angle_alpha   90.00
_cell.angle_beta   90.00
_cell.angle_gamma   90.00
#
_symmetry.space_group_name_H-M   'P 1'
#
loop_
_entity.id
_entity.type
_entity.pdbx_description
1 polymer ?
#
loop_
_entity_poly.entity_id
_entity_poly.type
_entity_poly.pdbx_seq_one_letter_code
_entity_poly.pdbx_strand_id
1 'polypeptide(L)'
;MSFKLSSSKTVQIHYLGGYLCNKEISIDLIYAVESVRQDDAGVVKASLSVRYDDQAKIMVGDYPVTLDTTSSKSWAEQAEAQIMDLEEFSGSVAS
;
A
#
# COMPACT_ATOMS: atom_id res chain seq x y z
N MET A 1 -1.40 -7.96 8.16
CA MET A 1 -0.05 -7.49 7.83
C MET A 1 -0.19 -6.24 6.98
N SER A 2 0.76 -5.33 7.06
CA SER A 2 0.78 -4.11 6.25
C SER A 2 2.23 -3.64 6.12
N PHE A 3 2.55 -2.92 5.05
CA PHE A 3 3.85 -2.33 4.84
C PHE A 3 3.77 -0.82 4.68
N LYS A 4 4.86 -0.13 5.02
CA LYS A 4 4.96 1.33 4.94
C LYS A 4 5.87 1.74 3.80
N LEU A 5 5.48 2.76 3.05
CA LEU A 5 6.32 3.41 2.06
C LEU A 5 6.37 4.90 2.38
N SER A 6 7.58 5.41 2.65
CA SER A 6 7.76 6.83 2.88
C SER A 6 7.79 7.55 1.53
N SER A 7 6.86 8.48 1.32
CA SER A 7 6.74 9.25 0.09
C SER A 7 6.82 10.73 0.41
N SER A 8 7.69 11.46 -0.29
CA SER A 8 7.75 12.91 -0.20
C SER A 8 6.54 13.51 -0.91
N LYS A 9 5.72 14.25 -0.16
CA LYS A 9 4.59 15.00 -0.70
C LYS A 9 4.76 16.48 -0.36
N THR A 10 4.39 17.32 -1.33
CA THR A 10 4.26 18.75 -1.09
C THR A 10 2.94 18.99 -0.39
N VAL A 11 3.00 19.52 0.83
CA VAL A 11 1.81 20.00 1.53
C VAL A 11 1.80 21.52 1.55
N GLN A 12 0.60 22.06 1.47
CA GLN A 12 0.35 23.49 1.53
C GLN A 12 -0.08 23.83 2.96
N ILE A 13 0.78 24.55 3.69
CA ILE A 13 0.51 24.95 5.06
C ILE A 13 -0.15 26.33 5.03
N HIS A 14 -1.39 26.40 5.51
CA HIS A 14 -2.08 27.66 5.75
C HIS A 14 -1.70 28.19 7.13
N TYR A 15 -0.93 29.28 7.15
CA TYR A 15 -0.73 30.04 8.38
C TYR A 15 -1.94 30.95 8.61
N LEU A 16 -2.32 31.17 9.88
CA LEU A 16 -3.46 31.99 10.32
C LEU A 16 -3.42 33.48 9.90
N GLY A 17 -2.54 33.87 8.99
CA GLY A 17 -2.42 35.20 8.39
C GLY A 17 -2.45 35.21 6.85
N GLY A 18 -2.92 34.14 6.19
CA GLY A 18 -3.11 34.09 4.73
C GLY A 18 -1.85 33.76 3.92
N TYR A 19 -0.72 33.46 4.58
CA TYR A 19 0.49 33.00 3.90
C TYR A 19 0.40 31.52 3.57
N LEU A 20 0.60 31.22 2.29
CA LEU A 20 0.68 29.89 1.73
C LEU A 20 2.16 29.53 1.54
N CYS A 21 2.62 28.54 2.31
CA CYS A 21 3.95 27.98 2.12
C CYS A 21 3.82 26.54 1.64
N ASN A 22 4.49 26.23 0.52
CA ASN A 22 4.67 24.86 0.07
C ASN A 22 5.85 24.27 0.83
N LYS A 23 5.61 23.17 1.55
CA LYS A 23 6.65 22.45 2.26
C LYS A 23 6.64 21.00 1.81
N GLU A 24 7.81 20.48 1.46
CA GLU A 24 7.97 19.04 1.29
C GLU A 24 8.04 18.38 2.65
N ILE A 25 7.18 17.39 2.85
CA ILE A 25 7.21 16.52 4.02
C ILE A 25 7.23 15.08 3.55
N SER A 26 7.93 14.22 4.27
CA SER A 26 7.82 12.77 4.10
C SER A 26 6.61 12.29 4.88
N ILE A 27 5.68 11.64 4.18
CA ILE A 27 4.56 10.95 4.80
C ILE A 27 4.75 9.44 4.62
N ASP A 28 4.49 8.70 5.69
CA ASP A 28 4.48 7.24 5.63
C ASP A 28 3.10 6.77 5.20
N LEU A 29 3.02 6.19 4.01
CA LEU A 29 1.82 5.56 3.49
C LEU A 29 1.81 4.10 3.91
N ILE A 30 0.74 3.68 4.58
CA ILE A 30 0.54 2.30 5.01
C ILE A 30 -0.27 1.59 3.93
N TYR A 31 0.32 0.57 3.32
CA TYR A 31 -0.30 -0.31 2.36
C TYR A 31 -0.68 -1.63 3.02
N ALA A 32 -1.87 -2.14 2.70
CA ALA A 32 -2.36 -3.39 3.26
C ALA A 32 -3.12 -4.21 2.21
N VAL A 33 -2.88 -5.51 2.20
CA VAL A 33 -3.65 -6.46 1.38
C VAL A 33 -4.98 -6.70 2.08
N GLU A 34 -6.07 -6.25 1.48
CA GLU A 34 -7.43 -6.34 2.03
C GLU A 34 -8.08 -7.69 1.72
N SER A 35 -7.86 -8.20 0.51
CA SER A 35 -8.45 -9.47 0.08
C SER A 35 -7.61 -10.12 -1.01
N VAL A 36 -7.64 -11.45 -1.07
CA VAL A 36 -7.04 -12.22 -2.17
C VAL A 36 -8.15 -13.07 -2.78
N ARG A 37 -8.42 -12.86 -4.06
CA ARG A 37 -9.52 -13.50 -4.79
C ARG A 37 -9.05 -14.03 -6.13
N GLN A 38 -9.59 -15.17 -6.54
CA GLN A 38 -9.39 -15.69 -7.88
C GLN A 38 -10.51 -15.20 -8.78
N ASP A 39 -10.17 -14.73 -9.98
CA ASP A 39 -11.16 -14.35 -10.99
C ASP A 39 -11.63 -15.55 -11.83
N ASP A 40 -12.67 -15.35 -12.65
CA ASP A 40 -13.25 -16.39 -13.51
C ASP A 40 -12.27 -16.94 -14.56
N ALA A 41 -11.18 -16.22 -14.84
CA ALA A 41 -10.10 -16.66 -15.73
C ALA A 41 -9.03 -17.48 -14.99
N GLY A 42 -9.19 -17.69 -13.68
CA GLY A 42 -8.28 -18.46 -12.85
C GLY A 42 -7.09 -17.66 -12.31
N VAL A 43 -7.04 -16.34 -12.55
CA VAL A 43 -5.96 -15.47 -12.08
C VAL A 43 -6.23 -15.03 -10.65
N VAL A 44 -5.25 -15.22 -9.77
CA VAL A 44 -5.34 -14.74 -8.40
C VAL A 44 -4.92 -13.27 -8.32
N LYS A 45 -5.78 -12.45 -7.71
CA LYS A 45 -5.60 -11.02 -7.53
C LYS A 45 -5.70 -10.64 -6.06
N ALA A 46 -4.77 -9.81 -5.62
CA ALA A 46 -4.74 -9.23 -4.30
C ALA A 46 -5.19 -7.76 -4.36
N SER A 47 -6.24 -7.42 -3.62
CA SER A 47 -6.72 -6.05 -3.49
C SER A 47 -5.87 -5.31 -2.48
N LEU A 48 -5.22 -4.24 -2.93
CA LEU A 48 -4.35 -3.41 -2.11
C LEU A 48 -5.08 -2.12 -1.70
N SER A 49 -5.00 -1.77 -0.43
CA SER A 49 -5.42 -0.47 0.07
C SER A 49 -4.23 0.35 0.55
N VAL A 50 -4.37 1.67 0.52
CA VAL A 50 -3.41 2.63 1.06
C VAL A 50 -4.11 3.56 2.03
N ARG A 51 -3.44 3.90 3.11
CA ARG A 51 -3.90 4.87 4.11
C ARG A 51 -2.73 5.65 4.69
N TYR A 52 -2.97 6.91 5.02
CA TYR A 52 -2.00 7.73 5.76
C TYR A 52 -2.27 7.71 7.28
N ASP A 53 -3.50 7.37 7.67
CA ASP A 53 -3.98 7.29 9.06
C ASP A 53 -5.14 6.27 9.14
N ASP A 54 -5.48 5.82 10.35
CA ASP A 54 -6.49 4.77 10.58
C ASP A 54 -7.91 5.16 10.14
N GLN A 55 -8.16 6.45 9.89
CA GLN A 55 -9.50 6.97 9.59
C GLN A 55 -9.93 6.83 8.13
N ALA A 56 -9.00 6.75 7.17
CA ALA A 56 -9.33 6.76 5.75
C ALA A 56 -8.45 5.80 4.95
N LYS A 57 -9.05 4.72 4.46
CA LYS A 57 -8.43 3.79 3.51
C LYS A 57 -8.93 4.04 2.10
N ILE A 58 -8.01 4.03 1.14
CA ILE A 58 -8.29 4.18 -0.30
C ILE A 58 -7.89 2.87 -0.96
N MET A 59 -8.78 2.30 -1.79
CA MET A 59 -8.43 1.13 -2.61
C MET A 59 -7.52 1.58 -3.75
N VAL A 60 -6.30 1.04 -3.80
CA VAL A 60 -5.31 1.36 -4.84
C VAL A 60 -5.66 0.60 -6.11
N GLY A 61 -5.92 -0.71 -5.97
CA GLY A 61 -6.23 -1.58 -7.09
C GLY A 61 -6.05 -3.05 -6.76
N ASP A 62 -6.22 -3.88 -7.78
CA ASP A 62 -6.02 -5.32 -7.74
C ASP A 62 -4.70 -5.68 -8.43
N TYR A 63 -3.80 -6.35 -7.72
CA TYR A 63 -2.50 -6.80 -8.22
C TYR A 63 -2.51 -8.30 -8.49
N PRO A 64 -2.03 -8.78 -9.65
CA PRO A 64 -1.90 -10.21 -9.89
C PRO A 64 -0.82 -10.80 -8.97
N VAL A 65 -1.14 -11.90 -8.29
CA VAL A 65 -0.21 -12.59 -7.36
C VAL A 65 -0.23 -14.09 -7.60
N THR A 66 0.87 -14.76 -7.30
CA THR A 66 0.97 -16.21 -7.36
C THR A 66 0.91 -16.78 -5.94
N LEU A 67 0.04 -17.76 -5.70
CA LEU A 67 -0.06 -18.40 -4.39
C LEU A 67 0.58 -19.79 -4.42
N ASP A 68 1.47 -20.04 -3.48
CA ASP A 68 1.98 -21.37 -3.18
C ASP A 68 1.11 -22.02 -2.10
N THR A 69 0.32 -23.01 -2.50
CA THR A 69 -0.56 -23.77 -1.60
C THR A 69 0.17 -24.75 -0.69
N THR A 70 1.47 -24.99 -0.95
CA THR A 70 2.32 -25.84 -0.11
C THR A 70 3.01 -25.05 1.00
N SER A 71 2.97 -23.72 0.91
CA SER A 71 3.52 -22.83 1.93
C SER A 71 2.67 -22.80 3.19
N SER A 72 3.32 -22.64 4.34
CA SER A 72 2.65 -22.37 5.62
C SER A 72 2.24 -20.91 5.79
N LYS A 73 2.65 -20.01 4.87
CA LYS A 73 2.27 -18.59 4.89
C LYS A 73 0.84 -18.41 4.40
N SER A 74 0.11 -17.50 5.03
CA SER A 74 -1.23 -17.11 4.58
C SER A 74 -1.17 -16.47 3.19
N TRP A 75 -2.28 -16.56 2.44
CA TRP A 75 -2.36 -15.96 1.11
C TRP A 75 -2.13 -14.45 1.13
N ALA A 76 -2.56 -13.77 2.19
CA ALA A 76 -2.32 -12.34 2.37
C ALA A 76 -0.82 -12.04 2.55
N GLU A 77 -0.09 -12.84 3.33
CA GLU A 77 1.36 -12.67 3.51
C GLU A 77 2.16 -12.96 2.23
N GLN A 78 1.75 -13.97 1.47
CA GLN A 78 2.37 -14.28 0.18
C GLN A 78 2.13 -13.18 -0.84
N ALA A 79 0.90 -12.64 -0.89
CA ALA A 79 0.54 -11.53 -1.75
C ALA A 79 1.29 -10.25 -1.36
N GLU A 80 1.37 -9.94 -0.07
CA GLU A 80 2.08 -8.77 0.44
C GLU A 80 3.56 -8.80 0.06
N ALA A 81 4.24 -9.93 0.28
CA ALA A 81 5.65 -10.08 -0.06
C ALA A 81 5.91 -9.87 -1.57
N GLN A 82 5.01 -10.37 -2.43
CA GLN A 82 5.12 -10.17 -3.87
C GLN A 82 4.84 -8.72 -4.28
N ILE A 83 3.86 -8.06 -3.66
CA ILE A 83 3.55 -6.66 -3.94
C ILE A 83 4.70 -5.76 -3.48
N MET A 84 5.29 -6.01 -2.31
CA MET A 84 6.44 -5.26 -1.81
C MET A 84 7.68 -5.36 -2.71
N ASP A 85 7.82 -6.45 -3.48
CA ASP A 85 8.94 -6.66 -4.41
C ASP A 85 8.76 -5.91 -5.75
N LEU A 86 7.56 -5.37 -6.03
CA LEU A 86 7.33 -4.56 -7.23
C LEU A 86 8.09 -3.24 -7.16
N GLU A 87 8.57 -2.77 -8.31
CA GLU A 87 9.34 -1.51 -8.43
C GLU A 87 8.60 -0.30 -7.85
N GLU A 88 7.26 -0.27 -7.99
CA GLU A 88 6.38 0.77 -7.43
C GLU A 88 6.46 0.88 -5.90
N PHE A 89 6.76 -0.21 -5.21
CA PHE A 89 6.84 -0.30 -3.75
C PHE A 89 8.26 -0.50 -3.23
N SER A 90 9.27 -0.28 -4.09
CA SER A 90 10.68 -0.39 -3.73
C SER A 90 11.02 0.58 -2.59
N GLY A 91 11.72 0.07 -1.56
CA GLY A 91 12.02 0.83 -0.34
C GLY A 91 10.91 0.82 0.71
N SER A 92 9.85 0.02 0.50
CA SER A 92 8.87 -0.25 1.54
C SER A 92 9.43 -1.08 2.70
N VAL A 93 8.90 -0.85 3.90
CA VAL A 93 9.30 -1.54 5.13
C VAL A 93 8.08 -2.24 5.73
N ALA A 94 8.21 -3.54 6.03
CA ALA A 94 7.16 -4.29 6.70
C ALA A 94 6.87 -3.67 8.07
N SER A 95 5.59 -3.49 8.42
CA SER A 95 5.17 -2.76 9.61
C SER A 95 4.55 -3.65 10.67
#